data_AF-A0A1G9I5L4-F1
#
_entry.id   AF-A0A1G9I5L4-F1
#
_cell.length_a   1.000
_cell.length_b   1.000
_cell.length_c   1.000
_cell.angle_alpha   90.00
_cell.angle_beta   90.00
_cell.angle_gamma   90.00
#
_symmetry.space_group_name_H-M   'P 1'
#
loop_
_entity.id
_entity.type
_entity.pdbx_description
1 polymer ?
#
loop_
_entity_poly.entity_id
_entity_poly.type
_entity_poly.pdbx_seq_one_letter_code
_entity_poly.pdbx_strand_id
1 'polypeptide(L)'
;MVLISYINAVMVIGILVFWTINSLPIKQPNFEFRELFVIGLEVCILIFALYSIIGFYNKTLVKAVNYIGFGIHLLATTGLLYYLATFKLNRLF
;
A
#
# COMPACT_ATOMS: atom_id res chain seq x y z
N MET A 1 15.64 13.84 -5.71
CA MET A 1 14.25 14.11 -5.26
C MET A 1 13.18 13.58 -6.22
N VAL A 2 13.35 13.65 -7.56
CA VAL A 2 12.45 12.97 -8.54
C VAL A 2 12.52 11.43 -8.41
N LEU A 3 13.68 10.90 -8.06
CA LEU A 3 13.93 9.47 -7.81
C LEU A 3 12.94 8.86 -6.79
N ILE A 4 12.59 9.59 -5.71
CA ILE A 4 11.65 9.11 -4.69
C ILE A 4 10.26 8.91 -5.29
N SER A 5 9.83 9.80 -6.18
CA SER A 5 8.53 9.70 -6.85
C SER A 5 8.46 8.48 -7.78
N TYR A 6 9.52 8.21 -8.53
CA TYR A 6 9.63 6.99 -9.35
C TYR A 6 9.67 5.72 -8.49
N ILE A 7 10.43 5.72 -7.40
CA ILE A 7 10.47 4.61 -6.44
C ILE A 7 9.07 4.36 -5.87
N ASN A 8 8.35 5.42 -5.50
CA ASN A 8 6.99 5.29 -4.98
C ASN A 8 6.05 4.68 -6.03
N ALA A 9 6.09 5.15 -7.28
CA ALA A 9 5.30 4.59 -8.36
C ALA A 9 5.60 3.10 -8.62
N VAL A 10 6.89 2.71 -8.62
CA VAL A 10 7.30 1.29 -8.79
C VAL A 10 6.84 0.44 -7.62
N MET A 11 6.94 0.95 -6.38
CA MET A 11 6.47 0.26 -5.18
C MET A 11 4.96 0.04 -5.19
N VAL A 12 4.16 1.06 -5.55
CA VAL A 12 2.70 0.95 -5.73
C VAL A 12 2.36 -0.22 -6.67
N ILE A 13 2.98 -0.23 -7.86
CA ILE A 13 2.70 -1.24 -8.87
C ILE A 13 3.08 -2.63 -8.36
N GLY A 14 4.24 -2.76 -7.72
CA GLY A 14 4.71 -4.03 -7.16
C GLY A 14 3.77 -4.59 -6.09
N ILE A 15 3.30 -3.73 -5.18
CA ILE A 15 2.41 -4.16 -4.10
C ILE A 15 1.03 -4.53 -4.64
N LEU A 16 0.48 -3.77 -5.61
CA LEU A 16 -0.78 -4.12 -6.27
C LEU A 16 -0.70 -5.49 -6.97
N VAL A 17 0.40 -5.75 -7.69
CA VAL A 17 0.61 -7.04 -8.38
C VAL A 17 0.73 -8.17 -7.37
N PHE A 18 1.57 -8.02 -6.34
CA PHE A 18 1.72 -9.01 -5.28
C PHE A 18 0.40 -9.32 -4.57
N TRP A 19 -0.36 -8.27 -4.25
CA TRP A 19 -1.64 -8.41 -3.56
C TRP A 19 -2.66 -9.12 -4.45
N THR A 20 -2.80 -8.71 -5.71
CA THR A 20 -3.70 -9.36 -6.68
C THR A 20 -3.41 -10.86 -6.80
N ILE A 21 -2.13 -11.24 -6.88
CA ILE A 21 -1.73 -12.65 -6.98
C ILE A 21 -2.05 -13.42 -5.69
N ASN A 22 -1.80 -12.84 -4.51
CA ASN A 22 -1.97 -13.53 -3.24
C ASN A 22 -3.39 -13.49 -2.66
N SER A 23 -4.25 -12.57 -3.11
CA SER A 23 -5.66 -12.50 -2.74
C SER A 23 -6.56 -13.37 -3.61
N LEU A 24 -6.01 -14.08 -4.61
CA LEU A 24 -6.73 -15.14 -5.30
C LEU A 24 -7.18 -16.21 -4.27
N PRO A 25 -8.43 -16.67 -4.31
CA PRO A 25 -9.09 -17.47 -3.27
C PRO A 25 -8.50 -18.88 -3.03
N ILE A 26 -7.35 -19.19 -3.63
CA ILE A 26 -6.71 -20.51 -3.60
C ILE A 26 -5.76 -20.67 -2.39
N LYS A 27 -5.36 -19.58 -1.70
CA LYS A 27 -4.44 -19.68 -0.56
C LYS A 27 -5.14 -19.57 0.80
N GLN A 28 -4.77 -20.49 1.68
CA GLN A 28 -5.39 -20.83 2.97
C GLN A 28 -5.71 -19.65 3.91
N PRO A 29 -6.69 -19.82 4.82
CA PRO A 29 -7.19 -18.77 5.72
C PRO A 29 -6.28 -18.46 6.93
N ASN A 30 -5.06 -18.99 7.00
CA ASN A 30 -4.17 -18.73 8.13
C ASN A 30 -3.64 -17.29 8.07
N PHE A 31 -3.72 -16.56 9.18
CA PHE A 31 -3.11 -15.25 9.32
C PHE A 31 -1.60 -15.41 9.38
N GLU A 32 -0.96 -15.32 8.22
CA GLU A 32 0.48 -15.50 8.10
C GLU A 32 1.18 -14.18 8.43
N PHE A 33 2.28 -14.23 9.18
CA PHE A 33 3.18 -13.10 9.47
C PHE A 33 3.49 -12.22 8.25
N ARG A 34 3.40 -12.79 7.04
CA ARG A 34 3.50 -12.11 5.76
C ARG A 34 2.50 -10.97 5.58
N GLU A 35 1.25 -11.13 6.00
CA GLU A 35 0.21 -10.08 5.86
C GLU A 35 0.48 -8.90 6.80
N LEU A 36 0.88 -9.17 8.05
CA LEU A 36 1.27 -8.15 9.01
C LEU A 36 2.50 -7.36 8.53
N PHE A 37 3.48 -8.08 7.95
CA PHE A 37 4.67 -7.47 7.37
C PHE A 37 4.33 -6.56 6.18
N VAL A 38 3.42 -6.98 5.31
CA VAL A 38 2.95 -6.18 4.16
C VAL A 38 2.23 -4.91 4.63
N ILE A 39 1.37 -4.99 5.65
CA ILE A 39 0.71 -3.81 6.24
C ILE A 39 1.74 -2.85 6.83
N GLY A 40 2.71 -3.36 7.59
CA GLY A 40 3.76 -2.51 8.17
C GLY A 40 4.58 -1.79 7.11
N LEU A 41 4.94 -2.50 6.03
CA LEU A 41 5.69 -1.94 4.92
C LEU A 41 4.89 -0.88 4.15
N GLU A 42 3.60 -1.10 3.92
CA GLU A 42 2.67 -0.12 3.35
C GLU A 42 2.57 1.17 4.18
N VAL A 43 2.45 1.05 5.50
CA VAL A 43 2.43 2.21 6.41
C VAL A 43 3.72 3.01 6.33
N CYS A 44 4.88 2.36 6.26
CA CYS A 44 6.15 3.05 6.07
C CYS A 44 6.17 3.83 4.75
N ILE A 45 5.71 3.23 3.65
CA ILE A 45 5.66 3.89 2.33
C ILE A 45 4.70 5.08 2.34
N LEU A 46 3.54 4.96 2.99
CA LEU A 46 2.60 6.07 3.16
C LEU A 46 3.25 7.27 3.85
N ILE A 47 4.05 7.04 4.91
CA ILE A 47 4.78 8.10 5.62
C ILE A 47 5.82 8.77 4.69
N PHE A 48 6.60 7.98 3.95
CA PHE A 48 7.59 8.50 2.99
C PHE A 48 6.94 9.29 1.85
N ALA A 49 5.81 8.81 1.33
CA ALA A 49 5.04 9.48 0.31
C ALA A 49 4.49 10.82 0.80
N LEU A 50 3.94 10.87 2.03
CA LEU A 50 3.44 12.09 2.66
C LEU A 50 4.58 13.12 2.84
N TYR A 51 5.73 12.68 3.34
CA TYR A 51 6.90 13.54 3.52
C TYR A 51 7.40 14.11 2.18
N SER A 52 7.40 13.27 1.13
CA SER A 52 7.75 13.70 -0.22
C SER A 52 6.78 14.75 -0.77
N ILE A 53 5.46 14.57 -0.57
CA ILE A 53 4.43 15.52 -1.02
C ILE A 53 4.59 16.90 -0.35
N ILE A 54 4.86 16.92 0.97
CA ILE A 54 5.02 18.16 1.74
C ILE A 54 6.29 18.92 1.29
N GLY A 55 7.37 18.21 0.96
CA GLY A 55 8.64 18.80 0.54
C GLY A 55 8.67 19.39 -0.88
N PHE A 56 7.67 19.13 -1.73
CA PHE A 56 7.61 19.65 -3.11
C PHE A 56 6.69 20.87 -3.24
N TYR A 57 7.29 22.06 -3.29
CA TYR A 57 6.56 23.33 -3.50
C TYR A 57 6.38 23.71 -4.99
N ASN A 58 7.33 23.35 -5.87
CA ASN A 58 7.43 23.96 -7.21
C ASN A 58 7.25 23.00 -8.41
N LYS A 59 7.04 21.70 -8.19
CA LYS A 59 6.89 20.70 -9.28
C LYS A 59 5.52 20.02 -9.23
N THR A 60 4.52 20.67 -9.83
CA THR A 60 3.11 20.25 -9.83
C THR A 60 2.90 18.81 -10.31
N LEU A 61 3.56 18.39 -11.39
CA LEU A 61 3.43 17.02 -11.93
C LEU A 61 4.00 15.96 -10.99
N VAL A 62 5.16 16.21 -10.38
CA VAL A 62 5.80 15.27 -9.43
C VAL A 62 4.94 15.11 -8.18
N LYS A 63 4.35 16.23 -7.72
CA LYS A 63 3.42 16.23 -6.60
C LYS A 63 2.15 15.43 -6.93
N ALA A 64 1.60 15.58 -8.13
CA ALA A 64 0.43 14.83 -8.58
C ALA A 64 0.70 13.32 -8.61
N VAL A 65 1.83 12.87 -9.17
CA VAL A 65 2.21 11.45 -9.19
C VAL A 65 2.37 10.90 -7.77
N ASN A 66 2.99 11.65 -6.86
CA ASN A 66 3.10 11.25 -5.46
C ASN A 66 1.73 11.16 -4.77
N TYR A 67 0.80 12.09 -5.04
CA TYR A 67 -0.56 12.03 -4.50
C TYR A 67 -1.34 10.82 -5.02
N ILE A 68 -1.22 10.51 -6.31
CA ILE A 68 -1.85 9.32 -6.91
C ILE A 68 -1.28 8.07 -6.25
N GLY A 69 0.05 7.96 -6.14
CA GLY A 69 0.68 6.82 -5.48
C GLY A 69 0.29 6.68 -4.01
N PHE A 70 0.24 7.79 -3.27
CA PHE A 70 -0.24 7.83 -1.89
C PHE A 70 -1.69 7.34 -1.77
N GLY A 71 -2.58 7.82 -2.65
CA GLY A 71 -3.99 7.40 -2.65
C GLY A 71 -4.16 5.91 -2.93
N ILE A 72 -3.36 5.35 -3.83
CA ILE A 72 -3.40 3.91 -4.13
C ILE A 72 -2.89 3.08 -2.95
N HIS A 73 -1.76 3.46 -2.33
CA HIS A 73 -1.26 2.81 -1.11
C HIS A 73 -2.29 2.84 0.01
N LEU A 74 -2.96 3.98 0.19
CA LEU A 74 -3.99 4.14 1.20
C LEU A 74 -5.19 3.22 0.93
N LEU A 75 -5.70 3.20 -0.31
CA LEU A 75 -6.79 2.30 -0.72
C LEU A 75 -6.41 0.82 -0.55
N ALA A 76 -5.19 0.44 -0.94
CA ALA A 76 -4.72 -0.93 -0.79
C ALA A 76 -4.61 -1.34 0.68
N THR A 77 -4.04 -0.48 1.52
CA THR A 77 -3.93 -0.70 2.96
C THR A 77 -5.31 -0.82 3.60
N THR A 78 -6.24 0.08 3.27
CA THR A 78 -7.63 0.03 3.78
C THR A 78 -8.36 -1.22 3.32
N GLY A 79 -8.23 -1.61 2.05
CA GLY A 79 -8.84 -2.83 1.52
C GLY A 79 -8.29 -4.10 2.18
N LEU A 80 -6.97 -4.15 2.42
CA LEU A 80 -6.33 -5.26 3.13
C LEU A 80 -6.78 -5.33 4.59
N LEU A 81 -6.85 -4.19 5.29
CA LEU A 81 -7.38 -4.11 6.67
C LEU A 81 -8.85 -4.54 6.74
N TYR A 82 -9.67 -4.10 5.79
CA TYR A 82 -11.08 -4.50 5.69
C TYR A 82 -11.22 -6.00 5.46
N TYR A 83 -10.46 -6.57 4.51
CA TYR A 83 -10.44 -8.00 4.26
C TYR A 83 -10.08 -8.79 5.52
N LEU A 84 -9.06 -8.33 6.24
CA LEU A 84 -8.61 -8.93 7.49
C LEU A 84 -9.66 -8.88 8.60
N ALA A 85 -10.27 -7.71 8.80
CA ALA A 85 -11.33 -7.54 9.79
C ALA A 85 -12.55 -8.40 9.47
N THR A 86 -13.02 -8.37 8.22
CA THR A 86 -14.27 -9.01 7.80
C THR A 86 -14.15 -10.52 7.62
N PHE A 87 -13.09 -11.02 6.99
CA PHE A 87 -12.99 -12.43 6.61
C PHE A 87 -12.12 -13.28 7.53
N LYS A 88 -11.18 -12.69 8.27
CA LYS A 88 -10.26 -13.41 9.16
C LYS A 88 -10.60 -13.22 10.64
N LEU A 89 -10.79 -11.99 11.11
CA LEU A 89 -11.13 -11.73 12.51
C LEU A 89 -12.59 -12.06 12.85
N ASN A 90 -13.53 -11.72 11.95
CA ASN A 90 -14.95 -12.01 12.19
C ASN A 90 -15.33 -13.49 12.03
N ARG A 91 -14.40 -14.34 11.59
CA ARG A 91 -14.57 -15.79 11.44
C ARG A 91 -14.01 -16.59 12.63
N LEU A 92 -13.39 -15.90 13.59
CA LEU A 92 -12.89 -16.43 14.86
C LEU A 92 -13.96 -16.42 15.98
N PHE A 93 -15.17 -15.93 15.69
CA PHE A 93 -16.34 -15.98 16.57
C PHE A 93 -17.47 -16.81 15.95
#